data_AF-A0A323UI92-F1
#
_entry.id   AF-A0A323UI92-F1
#
_cell.length_a   1.000
_cell.length_b   1.000
_cell.length_c   1.000
_cell.angle_alpha   90.00
_cell.angle_beta   90.00
_cell.angle_gamma   90.00
#
_symmetry.space_group_name_H-M   'P 1'
#
loop_
_entity.id
_entity.type
_entity.pdbx_description
1 polymer ?
#
loop_
_entity_poly.entity_id
_entity_poly.type
_entity_poly.pdbx_seq_one_letter_code
_entity_poly.pdbx_strand_id
1 'polypeptide(L)'
;MRAVGEALPLVANDLKQLLAKLPPLVGPDGTGKPILGPETVEFNGVAPDDYETFWLDTNPKDYLETEQGLFNCCKTQYRPYDLAVQAVLVLLKYHSEFFKADSVTLSSDGNLLDWIKACQLVEGLGYPVDPMWALGREVWQVKTRAGAVFYVEWPKQPDKDPAEWLGQMHQHGIIPFAPPFSFHGPLKGYPPGKPIQEGSGIYTTRGR
;
A
#
# COMPACT_ATOMS: atom_id res chain seq x y z
N MET A 1 2.81 2.82 20.82
CA MET A 1 3.88 1.90 20.33
C MET A 1 3.67 0.44 20.71
N ARG A 2 2.66 0.10 21.52
CA ARG A 2 2.39 -1.30 21.89
C ARG A 2 2.16 -2.17 20.63
N ALA A 3 1.45 -1.62 19.65
CA ALA A 3 1.20 -2.27 18.36
C ALA A 3 2.48 -2.70 17.65
N VAL A 4 3.42 -1.77 17.48
CA VAL A 4 4.70 -2.03 16.80
C VAL A 4 5.53 -3.07 17.58
N GLY A 5 5.61 -2.94 18.92
CA GLY A 5 6.36 -3.88 19.75
C GLY A 5 5.81 -5.30 19.77
N GLU A 6 4.48 -5.48 19.81
CA GLU A 6 3.86 -6.81 19.76
C GLU A 6 3.92 -7.42 18.35
N ALA A 7 3.82 -6.60 17.30
CA ALA A 7 3.82 -7.05 15.91
C ALA A 7 5.22 -7.40 15.38
N LEU A 8 6.27 -6.67 15.79
CA LEU A 8 7.59 -6.77 15.16
C LEU A 8 8.18 -8.18 15.09
N PRO A 9 8.14 -9.00 16.16
CA PRO A 9 8.67 -10.36 16.09
C PRO A 9 7.96 -11.22 15.03
N LEU A 10 6.65 -11.04 14.85
CA LEU A 10 5.86 -11.74 13.84
C LEU A 10 6.20 -11.23 12.44
N VAL A 11 6.25 -9.89 12.27
CA VAL A 11 6.65 -9.24 11.01
C VAL A 11 8.03 -9.73 10.56
N ALA A 12 9.01 -9.76 11.46
CA ALA A 12 10.36 -10.23 11.15
C ALA A 12 10.40 -11.71 10.79
N ASN A 13 9.60 -12.55 11.45
CA ASN A 13 9.51 -13.97 11.14
C ASN A 13 8.84 -14.23 9.78
N ASP A 14 7.78 -13.50 9.46
CA ASP A 14 7.08 -13.62 8.19
C ASP A 14 7.92 -13.08 7.04
N LEU A 15 8.62 -11.96 7.23
CA LEU A 15 9.53 -11.43 6.22
C LEU A 15 10.67 -12.41 5.91
N LYS A 16 11.21 -13.12 6.91
CA LYS A 16 12.21 -14.18 6.70
C LYS A 16 11.70 -15.27 5.75
N GLN A 17 10.43 -15.66 5.85
CA GLN A 17 9.81 -16.64 4.96
C GLN A 17 9.63 -16.10 3.54
N LEU A 18 9.52 -14.78 3.38
CA LEU A 18 9.36 -14.12 2.08
C LEU A 18 10.68 -13.81 1.38
N LEU A 19 11.84 -13.84 2.07
CA LEU A 19 13.14 -13.43 1.51
C LEU A 19 13.45 -14.07 0.15
N ALA A 20 13.13 -15.36 -0.04
CA ALA A 20 13.40 -16.06 -1.31
C ALA A 20 12.52 -15.58 -2.49
N LYS A 21 11.44 -14.85 -2.21
CA LYS A 21 10.50 -14.30 -3.20
C LYS A 21 10.65 -12.79 -3.38
N LEU A 22 11.49 -12.15 -2.57
CA LEU A 22 11.74 -10.71 -2.60
C LEU A 22 13.00 -10.40 -3.42
N PRO A 23 13.12 -9.17 -3.94
CA PRO A 23 14.39 -8.66 -4.44
C PRO A 23 15.48 -8.75 -3.35
N PRO A 24 16.77 -8.90 -3.74
CA PRO A 24 17.87 -8.96 -2.79
C PRO A 24 17.88 -7.74 -1.85
N LEU A 25 18.07 -8.02 -0.56
CA LEU A 25 18.15 -7.02 0.50
C LEU A 25 19.54 -7.08 1.15
N VAL A 26 20.03 -5.93 1.58
CA VAL A 26 21.25 -5.76 2.39
C VAL A 26 20.92 -5.08 3.70
N GLY A 27 21.90 -5.04 4.60
CA GLY A 27 21.81 -4.30 5.84
C GLY A 27 21.62 -2.79 5.62
N PRO A 28 21.34 -2.05 6.71
CA PRO A 28 21.01 -0.64 6.67
C PRO A 28 22.15 0.26 6.13
N ASP A 29 23.40 -0.21 6.18
CA ASP A 29 24.58 0.47 5.65
C ASP A 29 24.89 0.12 4.18
N GLY A 30 23.98 -0.61 3.51
CA GLY A 30 24.16 -1.08 2.13
C GLY A 30 25.01 -2.34 2.01
N THR A 31 25.41 -2.95 3.11
CA THR A 31 26.26 -4.15 3.12
C THR A 31 25.68 -5.26 3.99
N GLY A 32 26.27 -6.47 3.90
CA GLY A 32 25.88 -7.58 4.77
C GLY A 32 24.43 -8.05 4.58
N LYS A 33 23.81 -8.47 5.68
CA LYS A 33 22.44 -9.03 5.70
C LYS A 33 21.46 -8.02 6.30
N PRO A 34 20.18 -8.05 5.90
CA PRO A 34 19.14 -7.26 6.56
C PRO A 34 19.03 -7.66 8.04
N ILE A 35 18.69 -6.70 8.90
CA ILE A 35 18.49 -6.91 10.34
C ILE A 35 17.01 -7.22 10.56
N LEU A 36 16.68 -8.49 10.79
CA LEU A 36 15.31 -8.97 10.97
C LEU A 36 15.13 -9.56 12.37
N GLY A 37 14.84 -8.69 13.34
CA GLY A 37 14.82 -9.01 14.76
C GLY A 37 13.48 -8.72 15.45
N PRO A 38 13.37 -9.09 16.75
CA PRO A 38 12.18 -8.81 17.54
C PRO A 38 12.03 -7.33 17.93
N GLU A 39 13.11 -6.54 17.86
CA GLU A 39 13.11 -5.12 18.26
C GLU A 39 13.25 -4.16 17.08
N THR A 40 13.78 -4.64 15.95
CA THR A 40 13.95 -3.85 14.74
C THR A 40 13.85 -4.70 13.47
N VAL A 41 13.33 -4.10 12.40
CA VAL A 41 13.42 -4.54 11.02
C VAL A 41 14.08 -3.44 10.20
N GLU A 42 15.31 -3.69 9.73
CA GLU A 42 16.11 -2.72 8.96
C GLU A 42 16.74 -3.36 7.73
N PHE A 43 16.65 -2.67 6.59
CA PHE A 43 17.28 -3.11 5.34
C PHE A 43 17.33 -2.00 4.29
N ASN A 44 18.10 -2.22 3.24
CA ASN A 44 18.10 -1.41 2.03
C ASN A 44 18.16 -2.30 0.78
N GLY A 45 17.97 -1.71 -0.39
CA GLY A 45 18.24 -2.37 -1.67
C GLY A 45 19.73 -2.60 -1.89
N VAL A 46 20.06 -3.57 -2.73
CA VAL A 46 21.45 -3.77 -3.19
C VAL A 46 21.77 -2.71 -4.24
N ALA A 47 22.92 -2.04 -4.14
CA ALA A 47 23.35 -1.08 -5.15
C ALA A 47 23.33 -1.69 -6.58
N PRO A 48 22.82 -0.97 -7.60
CA PRO A 48 22.44 0.45 -7.59
C PRO A 48 20.96 0.71 -7.26
N ASP A 49 20.26 -0.29 -6.72
CA ASP A 49 18.84 -0.25 -6.39
C ASP A 49 18.56 0.18 -4.94
N ASP A 50 19.57 0.67 -4.22
CA ASP A 50 19.45 1.32 -2.92
C ASP A 50 18.86 2.74 -3.03
N TYR A 51 18.24 3.24 -1.96
CA TYR A 51 17.75 4.63 -1.91
C TYR A 51 17.73 5.20 -0.49
N GLU A 52 16.69 4.90 0.30
CA GLU A 52 16.58 5.27 1.71
C GLU A 52 16.50 3.99 2.52
N THR A 53 17.30 3.89 3.58
CA THR A 53 17.26 2.74 4.46
C THR A 53 15.88 2.63 5.09
N PHE A 54 15.24 1.47 4.90
CA PHE A 54 14.02 1.16 5.60
C PHE A 54 14.38 0.76 7.03
N TRP A 55 13.67 1.33 7.99
CA TRP A 55 13.83 1.02 9.40
C TRP A 55 12.46 1.07 10.09
N LEU A 56 12.23 0.10 10.96
CA LEU A 56 11.03 -0.01 11.79
C LEU A 56 11.43 -0.64 13.12
N ASP A 57 11.33 0.13 14.20
CA ASP A 57 11.70 -0.32 15.55
C ASP A 57 10.64 0.03 16.60
N THR A 58 10.90 -0.34 17.84
CA THR A 58 10.00 -0.10 18.97
C THR A 58 10.20 1.25 19.70
N ASN A 59 11.19 2.05 19.31
CA ASN A 59 11.57 3.26 20.02
C ASN A 59 10.76 4.46 19.51
N PRO A 60 9.81 5.00 20.31
CA PRO A 60 8.94 6.09 19.86
C PRO A 60 9.70 7.38 19.48
N LYS A 61 10.93 7.56 19.96
CA LYS A 61 11.75 8.76 19.67
C LYS A 61 12.19 8.84 18.22
N ASP A 62 12.21 7.72 17.52
CA ASP A 62 12.64 7.68 16.12
C ASP A 62 11.48 8.07 15.19
N TYR A 63 10.26 8.22 15.73
CA TYR A 63 9.06 8.59 14.99
C TYR A 63 8.73 10.08 15.20
N LEU A 64 8.16 10.71 14.17
CA LEU A 64 7.63 12.05 14.26
C LEU A 64 6.28 12.03 15.00
N GLU A 65 6.14 12.83 16.06
CA GLU A 65 4.85 13.03 16.72
C GLU A 65 3.97 13.99 15.91
N THR A 66 2.75 13.55 15.61
CA THR A 66 1.73 14.32 14.87
C THR A 66 0.40 14.29 15.62
N GLU A 67 -0.56 15.12 15.22
CA GLU A 67 -1.91 15.10 15.79
C GLU A 67 -2.62 13.74 15.58
N GLN A 68 -2.20 12.96 14.59
CA GLN A 68 -2.74 11.65 14.25
C GLN A 68 -1.96 10.49 14.92
N GLY A 69 -0.90 10.80 15.69
CA GLY A 69 -0.04 9.83 16.35
C GLY A 69 1.41 9.85 15.84
N LEU A 70 2.11 8.73 16.03
CA LEU A 70 3.50 8.58 15.58
C LEU A 70 3.56 8.29 14.08
N PHE A 71 4.46 8.98 13.40
CA PHE A 71 4.63 8.92 11.94
C PHE A 71 6.06 8.53 11.59
N ASN A 72 6.19 7.64 10.61
CA ASN A 72 7.46 7.31 9.94
C ASN A 72 7.18 7.09 8.45
N CYS A 73 8.18 7.31 7.60
CA CYS A 73 8.10 7.07 6.16
C CYS A 73 9.45 6.59 5.62
N CYS A 74 9.42 5.81 4.55
CA CYS A 74 10.59 5.42 3.78
C CYS A 74 10.29 5.71 2.30
N LYS A 75 11.11 6.55 1.68
CA LYS A 75 11.04 6.83 0.24
C LYS A 75 11.82 5.74 -0.45
N THR A 76 11.24 5.13 -1.46
CA THR A 76 11.89 4.02 -2.17
C THR A 76 12.18 4.34 -3.62
N GLN A 77 11.62 5.43 -4.16
CA GLN A 77 11.72 5.79 -5.58
C GLN A 77 11.34 4.64 -6.53
N TYR A 78 10.39 3.78 -6.13
CA TYR A 78 9.99 2.57 -6.87
C TYR A 78 11.14 1.60 -7.15
N ARG A 79 12.24 1.67 -6.37
CA ARG A 79 13.35 0.72 -6.48
C ARG A 79 12.87 -0.68 -6.10
N PRO A 80 13.48 -1.75 -6.63
CA PRO A 80 13.05 -3.13 -6.37
C PRO A 80 12.77 -3.48 -4.90
N TYR A 81 13.58 -2.99 -3.95
CA TYR A 81 13.38 -3.29 -2.51
C TYR A 81 12.09 -2.70 -1.92
N ASP A 82 11.42 -1.77 -2.62
CA ASP A 82 10.09 -1.24 -2.27
C ASP A 82 9.08 -2.37 -2.03
N LEU A 83 9.19 -3.48 -2.76
CA LEU A 83 8.33 -4.64 -2.55
C LEU A 83 8.45 -5.21 -1.13
N ALA A 84 9.67 -5.21 -0.56
CA ALA A 84 9.89 -5.66 0.81
C ALA A 84 9.35 -4.63 1.83
N VAL A 85 9.52 -3.33 1.55
CA VAL A 85 8.94 -2.24 2.35
C VAL A 85 7.43 -2.39 2.44
N GLN A 86 6.74 -2.50 1.30
CA GLN A 86 5.30 -2.70 1.23
C GLN A 86 4.86 -3.97 2.00
N ALA A 87 5.55 -5.10 1.81
CA ALA A 87 5.22 -6.34 2.51
C ALA A 87 5.35 -6.20 4.04
N VAL A 88 6.39 -5.52 4.53
CA VAL A 88 6.57 -5.23 5.96
C VAL A 88 5.43 -4.36 6.49
N LEU A 89 5.04 -3.31 5.76
CA LEU A 89 3.96 -2.43 6.18
C LEU A 89 2.61 -3.16 6.23
N VAL A 90 2.31 -4.01 5.25
CA VAL A 90 1.10 -4.86 5.23
C VAL A 90 1.09 -5.81 6.43
N LEU A 91 2.21 -6.50 6.70
CA LEU A 91 2.35 -7.40 7.86
C LEU A 91 2.20 -6.65 9.19
N LEU A 92 2.82 -5.47 9.31
CA LEU A 92 2.73 -4.62 10.49
C LEU A 92 1.28 -4.25 10.79
N LYS A 93 0.54 -3.79 9.78
CA LYS A 93 -0.88 -3.45 9.93
C LYS A 93 -1.68 -4.68 10.39
N TYR A 94 -1.47 -5.82 9.75
CA TYR A 94 -2.24 -7.04 10.01
C TYR A 94 -2.04 -7.53 11.46
N HIS A 95 -0.77 -7.64 11.88
CA HIS A 95 -0.44 -8.11 13.22
C HIS A 95 -0.87 -7.10 14.30
N SER A 96 -0.79 -5.81 14.02
CA SER A 96 -1.28 -4.77 14.94
C SER A 96 -2.79 -4.85 15.18
N GLU A 97 -3.58 -5.07 14.12
CA GLU A 97 -5.03 -5.30 14.22
C GLU A 97 -5.36 -6.60 14.97
N PHE A 98 -4.59 -7.66 14.74
CA PHE A 98 -4.75 -8.94 15.45
C PHE A 98 -4.60 -8.79 16.97
N PHE A 99 -3.62 -8.02 17.43
CA PHE A 99 -3.41 -7.74 18.86
C PHE A 99 -4.38 -6.72 19.44
N LYS A 100 -5.30 -6.14 18.63
CA LYS A 100 -6.17 -5.02 19.03
C LYS A 100 -5.38 -3.86 19.66
N ALA A 101 -4.17 -3.65 19.16
CA ALA A 101 -3.31 -2.58 19.62
C ALA A 101 -3.67 -1.26 18.93
N ASP A 102 -2.88 -0.22 19.18
CA ASP A 102 -3.01 1.09 18.50
C ASP A 102 -3.18 0.88 16.97
N SER A 103 -4.12 1.60 16.35
CA SER A 103 -4.41 1.44 14.93
C SER A 103 -3.22 1.90 14.06
N VAL A 104 -2.73 1.03 13.19
CA VAL A 104 -1.73 1.37 12.18
C VAL A 104 -2.43 1.83 10.90
N THR A 105 -2.16 3.06 10.48
CA THR A 105 -2.63 3.60 9.20
C THR A 105 -1.48 3.62 8.21
N LEU A 106 -1.70 3.03 7.03
CA LEU A 106 -0.75 3.07 5.92
C LEU A 106 -1.21 4.07 4.88
N SER A 107 -0.26 4.83 4.33
CA SER A 107 -0.47 5.71 3.19
C SER A 107 0.67 5.56 2.20
N SER A 108 0.40 5.84 0.93
CA SER A 108 1.37 5.76 -0.16
C SER A 108 0.98 6.75 -1.25
N ASP A 109 1.96 7.38 -1.87
CA ASP A 109 1.74 8.12 -3.11
C ASP A 109 1.53 7.18 -4.32
N GLY A 110 1.84 5.88 -4.16
CA GLY A 110 1.53 4.83 -5.13
C GLY A 110 0.04 4.50 -5.18
N ASN A 111 -0.37 3.82 -6.24
CA ASN A 111 -1.74 3.37 -6.48
C ASN A 111 -1.96 1.91 -6.03
N LEU A 112 -3.20 1.42 -6.05
CA LEU A 112 -3.49 0.05 -5.61
C LEU A 112 -2.76 -1.05 -6.40
N LEU A 113 -2.41 -0.87 -7.68
CA LEU A 113 -1.64 -1.89 -8.43
C LEU A 113 -0.23 -2.05 -7.89
N ASP A 114 0.39 -0.94 -7.46
CA ASP A 114 1.77 -0.94 -6.98
C ASP A 114 1.92 -1.86 -5.75
N TRP A 115 0.82 -2.06 -5.01
CA TRP A 115 0.74 -2.84 -3.77
C TRP A 115 0.26 -4.29 -3.96
N ILE A 116 -0.20 -4.69 -5.16
CA ILE A 116 -0.74 -6.05 -5.39
C ILE A 116 0.30 -7.10 -5.04
N LYS A 117 1.52 -6.94 -5.54
CA LYS A 117 2.54 -7.98 -5.43
C LYS A 117 2.91 -8.20 -3.96
N ALA A 118 3.01 -7.14 -3.18
CA ALA A 118 3.23 -7.23 -1.74
C ALA A 118 2.07 -7.96 -1.04
N CYS A 119 0.83 -7.58 -1.34
CA CYS A 119 -0.35 -8.21 -0.76
C CYS A 119 -0.45 -9.70 -1.14
N GLN A 120 -0.14 -10.08 -2.38
CA GLN A 120 -0.11 -11.48 -2.82
C GLN A 120 0.96 -12.31 -2.11
N LEU A 121 2.13 -11.72 -1.83
CA LEU A 121 3.18 -12.39 -1.05
C LEU A 121 2.70 -12.67 0.38
N VAL A 122 2.06 -11.68 1.01
CA VAL A 122 1.52 -11.79 2.36
C VAL A 122 0.31 -12.72 2.41
N GLU A 123 -0.57 -12.68 1.42
CA GLU A 123 -1.67 -13.63 1.24
C GLU A 123 -1.17 -15.07 1.09
N GLY A 124 -0.04 -15.25 0.38
CA GLY A 124 0.64 -16.54 0.27
C GLY A 124 1.16 -17.12 1.59
N LEU A 125 1.20 -16.34 2.68
CA LEU A 125 1.46 -16.82 4.04
C LEU A 125 0.18 -17.25 4.79
N GLY A 126 -1.00 -17.02 4.20
CA GLY A 126 -2.30 -17.35 4.77
C GLY A 126 -3.08 -16.17 5.34
N TYR A 127 -2.64 -14.93 5.12
CA TYR A 127 -3.30 -13.73 5.63
C TYR A 127 -4.30 -13.16 4.61
N PRO A 128 -5.58 -12.93 4.95
CA PRO A 128 -6.58 -12.44 4.01
C PRO A 128 -6.45 -10.93 3.79
N VAL A 129 -5.40 -10.51 3.09
CA VAL A 129 -5.07 -9.10 2.83
C VAL A 129 -5.20 -8.76 1.36
N ASP A 130 -5.60 -7.53 1.07
CA ASP A 130 -5.60 -6.97 -0.28
C ASP A 130 -5.16 -5.49 -0.25
N PRO A 131 -4.85 -4.89 -1.41
CA PRO A 131 -4.42 -3.49 -1.46
C PRO A 131 -5.45 -2.48 -0.93
N MET A 132 -6.75 -2.77 -1.09
CA MET A 132 -7.84 -1.92 -0.60
C MET A 132 -7.86 -1.89 0.93
N TRP A 133 -7.74 -3.06 1.56
CA TRP A 133 -7.60 -3.16 3.01
C TRP A 133 -6.29 -2.51 3.48
N ALA A 134 -5.17 -2.78 2.83
CA ALA A 134 -3.86 -2.27 3.24
C ALA A 134 -3.85 -0.72 3.31
N LEU A 135 -4.29 -0.08 2.22
CA LEU A 135 -4.28 1.39 2.08
C LEU A 135 -5.57 2.08 2.57
N GLY A 136 -6.60 1.33 2.97
CA GLY A 136 -7.90 1.89 3.36
C GLY A 136 -8.62 2.58 2.20
N ARG A 137 -8.45 2.08 0.98
CA ARG A 137 -9.02 2.64 -0.26
C ARG A 137 -10.13 1.75 -0.79
N GLU A 138 -11.08 2.36 -1.49
CA GLU A 138 -12.17 1.67 -2.17
C GLU A 138 -11.97 1.75 -3.67
N VAL A 139 -12.55 0.79 -4.41
CA VAL A 139 -12.59 0.87 -5.88
C VAL A 139 -14.03 0.81 -6.34
N TRP A 140 -14.35 1.70 -7.28
CA TRP A 140 -15.67 1.84 -7.86
C TRP A 140 -15.62 1.58 -9.36
N GLN A 141 -16.47 0.69 -9.85
CA GLN A 141 -16.64 0.49 -11.28
C GLN A 141 -17.51 1.63 -11.85
N VAL A 142 -17.03 2.34 -12.85
CA VAL A 142 -17.73 3.44 -13.51
C VAL A 142 -17.99 3.07 -14.97
N LYS A 143 -19.25 3.13 -15.39
CA LYS A 143 -19.68 2.89 -16.77
C LYS A 143 -20.19 4.19 -17.40
N THR A 144 -19.58 4.56 -18.51
CA THR A 144 -19.95 5.74 -19.30
C THR A 144 -21.20 5.48 -20.15
N ARG A 145 -21.82 6.55 -20.66
CA ARG A 145 -22.92 6.46 -21.64
C ARG A 145 -22.56 5.66 -22.90
N ALA A 146 -21.30 5.75 -23.35
CA ALA A 146 -20.79 4.98 -24.50
C ALA A 146 -20.52 3.50 -24.17
N GLY A 147 -20.77 3.07 -22.93
CA GLY A 147 -20.58 1.70 -22.48
C GLY A 147 -19.13 1.34 -22.11
N ALA A 148 -18.19 2.29 -22.15
CA ALA A 148 -16.84 2.08 -21.63
C ALA A 148 -16.88 1.92 -20.11
N VAL A 149 -16.06 1.01 -19.58
CA VAL A 149 -15.96 0.67 -18.16
C VAL A 149 -14.58 1.07 -17.66
N PHE A 150 -14.58 1.80 -16.55
CA PHE A 150 -13.40 2.21 -15.79
C PHE A 150 -13.52 1.71 -14.36
N TYR A 151 -12.40 1.61 -13.66
CA TYR A 151 -12.35 1.40 -12.23
C TYR A 151 -11.64 2.59 -11.62
N VAL A 152 -12.23 3.19 -10.60
CA VAL A 152 -11.70 4.41 -9.99
C VAL A 152 -11.44 4.14 -8.52
N GLU A 153 -10.19 4.36 -8.12
CA GLU A 153 -9.73 4.30 -6.75
C GLU A 153 -10.18 5.52 -5.96
N TRP A 154 -10.68 5.27 -4.75
CA TRP A 154 -11.31 6.24 -3.90
C TRP A 154 -10.68 6.16 -2.49
N PRO A 155 -10.03 7.23 -1.99
CA PRO A 155 -9.66 7.32 -0.58
C PRO A 155 -10.94 7.58 0.21
N LYS A 156 -11.44 6.56 0.91
CA LYS A 156 -12.77 6.54 1.54
C LYS A 156 -13.11 7.87 2.23
N GLN A 157 -14.23 8.48 1.83
CA GLN A 157 -14.69 9.79 2.34
C GLN A 157 -16.16 9.66 2.74
N PRO A 158 -16.45 9.40 4.03
CA PRO A 158 -17.80 9.08 4.50
C PRO A 158 -18.84 10.14 4.16
N ASP A 159 -18.43 11.41 4.12
CA ASP A 159 -19.32 12.56 3.95
C ASP A 159 -19.48 13.02 2.49
N LYS A 160 -18.87 12.32 1.52
CA LYS A 160 -18.93 12.70 0.10
C LYS A 160 -19.62 11.64 -0.74
N ASP A 161 -20.54 12.09 -1.60
CA ASP A 161 -21.19 11.24 -2.61
C ASP A 161 -20.19 10.89 -3.72
N PRO A 162 -20.02 9.59 -4.05
CA PRO A 162 -19.20 9.19 -5.17
C PRO A 162 -19.54 9.77 -6.53
N ALA A 163 -20.82 10.06 -6.78
CA ALA A 163 -21.23 10.73 -7.99
C ALA A 163 -20.69 12.17 -8.07
N GLU A 164 -20.78 12.90 -6.97
CA GLU A 164 -20.37 14.30 -6.88
C GLU A 164 -18.85 14.43 -7.07
N TRP A 165 -18.08 13.61 -6.38
CA TRP A 165 -16.62 13.60 -6.50
C TRP A 165 -16.14 13.25 -7.92
N LEU A 166 -16.72 12.22 -8.55
CA LEU A 166 -16.42 11.90 -9.95
C LEU A 166 -16.77 13.08 -10.87
N GLY A 167 -17.88 13.77 -10.61
CA GLY A 167 -18.25 14.99 -11.31
C GLY A 167 -17.18 16.09 -11.19
N GLN A 168 -16.67 16.33 -9.98
CA GLN A 168 -15.59 17.29 -9.72
C GLN A 168 -14.28 16.89 -10.42
N MET A 169 -13.90 15.60 -10.37
CA MET A 169 -12.73 15.10 -11.09
C MET A 169 -12.82 15.34 -12.60
N HIS A 170 -14.01 15.16 -13.19
CA HIS A 170 -14.23 15.45 -14.61
C HIS A 170 -14.10 16.95 -14.90
N GLN A 171 -14.71 17.81 -14.08
CA GLN A 171 -14.63 19.27 -14.24
C GLN A 171 -13.18 19.76 -14.18
N HIS A 172 -12.33 19.11 -13.39
CA HIS A 172 -10.90 19.40 -13.29
C HIS A 172 -10.03 18.66 -14.33
N GLY A 173 -10.63 17.89 -15.25
CA GLY A 173 -9.91 17.17 -16.30
C GLY A 173 -9.08 15.98 -15.81
N ILE A 174 -9.33 15.49 -14.59
CA ILE A 174 -8.58 14.36 -13.99
C ILE A 174 -9.03 13.02 -14.61
N ILE A 175 -10.33 12.87 -14.88
CA ILE A 175 -10.88 11.68 -15.52
C ILE A 175 -11.25 11.94 -17.00
N PRO A 176 -11.03 10.97 -17.90
CA PRO A 176 -11.21 11.17 -19.34
C PRO A 176 -12.65 10.97 -19.82
N PHE A 177 -13.63 10.88 -18.91
CA PHE A 177 -15.03 10.61 -19.24
C PHE A 177 -15.98 11.61 -18.57
N ALA A 178 -17.09 11.91 -19.24
CA ALA A 178 -18.08 12.90 -18.82
C ALA A 178 -19.36 12.23 -18.27
N PRO A 179 -20.08 12.89 -17.33
CA PRO A 179 -21.42 12.48 -16.96
C PRO A 179 -22.41 12.57 -18.15
N PRO A 180 -23.51 11.80 -18.13
CA PRO A 180 -23.91 10.88 -17.07
C PRO A 180 -23.11 9.57 -17.13
N PHE A 181 -22.71 9.09 -15.96
CA PHE A 181 -22.13 7.77 -15.74
C PHE A 181 -22.95 7.02 -14.69
N SER A 182 -22.93 5.70 -14.74
CA SER A 182 -23.42 4.83 -13.66
C SER A 182 -22.23 4.22 -12.94
N PHE A 183 -22.29 4.10 -11.62
CA PHE A 183 -21.21 3.50 -10.85
C PHE A 183 -21.72 2.39 -9.92
N HIS A 184 -20.87 1.42 -9.64
CA HIS A 184 -21.16 0.27 -8.78
C HIS A 184 -19.95 -0.02 -7.90
N GLY A 185 -20.17 -0.19 -6.61
CA GLY A 185 -19.11 -0.44 -5.64
C GLY A 185 -19.56 -0.17 -4.20
N PRO A 186 -18.60 -0.16 -3.24
CA PRO A 186 -17.20 -0.52 -3.45
C PRO A 186 -17.07 -2.00 -3.89
N LEU A 187 -16.12 -2.28 -4.78
CA LEU A 187 -15.89 -3.65 -5.24
C LEU A 187 -15.38 -4.54 -4.11
N LYS A 188 -15.78 -5.83 -4.15
CA LYS A 188 -15.16 -6.87 -3.32
C LYS A 188 -13.99 -7.46 -4.12
N GLY A 189 -12.77 -7.13 -3.69
CA GLY A 189 -11.55 -7.58 -4.35
C GLY A 189 -11.06 -6.64 -5.46
N TYR A 190 -9.90 -7.02 -5.99
CA TYR A 190 -9.07 -6.19 -6.86
C TYR A 190 -9.71 -5.94 -8.24
N PRO A 191 -9.71 -4.70 -8.78
CA PRO A 191 -10.29 -4.42 -10.09
C PRO A 191 -9.49 -5.08 -11.24
N PRO A 192 -10.15 -5.62 -12.26
CA PRO A 192 -9.45 -6.05 -13.47
C PRO A 192 -9.02 -4.83 -14.30
N GLY A 193 -7.75 -4.70 -14.66
CA GLY A 193 -7.32 -3.68 -15.61
C GLY A 193 -5.87 -3.18 -15.44
N LYS A 194 -5.53 -2.18 -16.24
CA LYS A 194 -4.27 -1.41 -16.16
C LYS A 194 -4.58 0.08 -15.97
N PRO A 195 -3.67 0.88 -15.41
CA PRO A 195 -3.86 2.32 -15.29
C PRO A 195 -3.99 2.95 -16.66
N ILE A 196 -4.88 3.92 -16.79
CA ILE A 196 -4.91 4.78 -17.98
C ILE A 196 -3.65 5.66 -18.03
N GLN A 197 -3.15 6.08 -16.86
CA GLN A 197 -1.93 6.85 -16.66
C GLN A 197 -1.30 6.43 -15.33
N GLU A 198 0.03 6.48 -15.26
CA GLU A 198 0.78 6.22 -14.03
C GLU A 198 0.32 7.15 -12.89
N GLY A 199 0.03 6.57 -11.72
CA GLY A 199 -0.44 7.32 -10.55
C GLY A 199 -1.89 7.82 -10.61
N SER A 200 -2.66 7.56 -11.68
CA SER A 200 -3.98 8.17 -11.83
C SER A 200 -5.07 7.57 -10.95
N GLY A 201 -4.85 6.38 -10.37
CA GLY A 201 -5.89 5.63 -9.64
C GLY A 201 -7.10 5.26 -10.50
N ILE A 202 -6.96 5.31 -11.83
CA ILE A 202 -8.04 5.02 -12.79
C ILE A 202 -7.58 3.90 -13.72
N TYR A 203 -8.36 2.83 -13.78
CA TYR A 203 -8.01 1.61 -14.48
C TYR A 203 -9.02 1.28 -15.57
N THR A 204 -8.57 0.59 -16.62
CA THR A 204 -9.40 0.10 -17.72
C THR A 204 -8.98 -1.31 -18.13
N THR A 205 -9.94 -2.12 -18.57
CA THR A 205 -9.68 -3.44 -19.18
C THR A 205 -9.37 -3.36 -20.67
N ARG A 206 -9.65 -2.22 -21.32
CA ARG A 206 -9.31 -2.00 -22.72
C ARG A 206 -7.84 -1.60 -22.81
N GLY A 207 -7.07 -2.30 -23.65
CA GLY A 207 -5.71 -1.87 -24.00
C GLY A 207 -5.71 -0.45 -24.55
N ARG A 208 -4.61 0.28 -24.32
CA ARG A 208 -4.40 1.67 -24.76
C ARG A 208 -4.88 1.92 -26.18
#